data_AF-A0A146KBZ1-F1
#
_entry.id   AF-A0A146KBZ1-F1
#
_cell.length_a   1.000
_cell.length_b   1.000
_cell.length_c   1.000
_cell.angle_alpha   90.00
_cell.angle_beta   90.00
_cell.angle_gamma   90.00
#
_symmetry.space_group_name_H-M   'P 1'
#
loop_
_entity.id
_entity.type
_entity.pdbx_description
1 polymer ?
#
loop_
_entity_poly.entity_id
_entity_poly.type
_entity_poly.pdbx_seq_one_letter_code
_entity_poly.pdbx_strand_id
1 'polypeptide(L)'
;SFTQSLQDVSQQEDFMQVEQARQTFLTDVQIRLAKQQIEQPDGGHNTEYEEAMANYRRVSEELKRAQHDFQEKNQVILERKNKLLQRQTELESHKSDLLNFQRRQSEKQKEIQIFSEQKRVQIQEELGQIADLMDQIAGGAALLQKLKDKNKEYSTYTEFVQRIYFKMNGDMFDDSQIVSEMERLNQAVKFKSQCLLEVQNRFNKLLREETKSQELEKQLTNQFDQIQQQIKQRDAASKAKISSLEQQFSEFTSKVDKMQMGNEMFSQDNQIQILKLHQKTQDLSNVQSAIKNLMEKIKDFQEPRQIKLAQKATVKELIGDNTKLDKMVERYYLKSKGLVEMKECYERVIGSQLMERMRGVYKLGLVLRDIQDIARLLRGQKI
;
A
#
# COMPACT_ATOMS: atom_id res chain seq x y z
N SER A 1 -5.79 24.79 22.78
CA SER A 1 -6.10 24.25 24.11
C SER A 1 -6.63 25.30 25.09
N PHE A 2 -6.55 26.60 24.81
CA PHE A 2 -6.93 27.66 25.77
C PHE A 2 -8.41 28.09 25.74
N THR A 3 -9.16 27.73 24.71
CA THR A 3 -10.57 28.12 24.55
C THR A 3 -11.57 27.11 25.08
N GLN A 4 -11.18 25.84 25.26
CA GLN A 4 -12.04 24.82 25.90
C GLN A 4 -12.08 24.96 27.43
N SER A 5 -10.99 25.42 28.07
CA SER A 5 -10.95 25.57 29.53
C SER A 5 -11.82 26.72 30.05
N LEU A 6 -12.09 27.76 29.25
CA LEU A 6 -12.95 28.87 29.65
C LEU A 6 -14.45 28.54 29.56
N GLN A 7 -14.84 27.63 28.66
CA GLN A 7 -16.23 27.15 28.58
C GLN A 7 -16.57 26.16 29.69
N ASP A 8 -15.61 25.34 30.15
CA ASP A 8 -15.83 24.43 31.29
C ASP A 8 -15.93 25.19 32.63
N VAL A 9 -15.19 26.29 32.80
CA VAL A 9 -15.22 27.12 34.03
C VAL A 9 -16.53 27.92 34.14
N SER A 10 -17.04 28.50 33.03
CA SER A 10 -18.32 29.23 33.08
C SER A 10 -19.51 28.29 33.32
N GLN A 11 -19.47 27.07 32.78
CA GLN A 11 -20.50 26.05 33.04
C GLN A 11 -20.47 25.55 34.49
N GLN A 12 -19.30 25.54 35.15
CA GLN A 12 -19.17 25.21 36.57
C GLN A 12 -19.69 26.32 37.50
N GLU A 13 -19.46 27.59 37.17
CA GLU A 13 -19.97 28.73 37.96
C GLU A 13 -21.50 28.83 37.89
N ASP A 14 -22.10 28.61 36.70
CA ASP A 14 -23.56 28.56 36.53
C ASP A 14 -24.16 27.37 37.30
N PHE A 15 -23.49 26.21 37.34
CA PHE A 15 -23.95 25.05 38.13
C PHE A 15 -23.92 25.32 39.64
N MET A 16 -22.88 25.99 40.15
CA MET A 16 -22.77 26.34 41.57
C MET A 16 -23.79 27.40 42.01
N GLN A 17 -24.08 28.40 41.17
CA GLN A 17 -25.13 29.39 41.47
C GLN A 17 -26.52 28.77 41.48
N VAL A 18 -26.78 27.83 40.56
CA VAL A 18 -28.04 27.05 40.56
C VAL A 18 -28.13 26.13 41.78
N GLU A 19 -27.04 25.50 42.22
CA GLU A 19 -27.03 24.70 43.46
C GLU A 19 -27.22 25.53 44.74
N GLN A 20 -26.62 26.73 44.84
CA GLN A 20 -26.82 27.63 45.97
C GLN A 20 -28.25 28.19 46.03
N ALA A 21 -28.83 28.56 44.89
CA ALA A 21 -30.23 28.98 44.79
C ALA A 21 -31.20 27.82 45.10
N ARG A 22 -30.84 26.59 44.72
CA ARG A 22 -31.60 25.37 45.01
C ARG A 22 -31.54 25.00 46.49
N GLN A 23 -30.38 25.17 47.14
CA GLN A 23 -30.27 24.95 48.58
C GLN A 23 -31.11 25.96 49.37
N THR A 24 -31.01 27.26 49.08
CA THR A 24 -31.78 28.30 49.77
C THR A 24 -33.29 28.16 49.58
N PHE A 25 -33.76 27.79 48.37
CA PHE A 25 -35.18 27.51 48.13
C PHE A 25 -35.67 26.27 48.91
N LEU A 26 -34.86 25.21 48.99
CA LEU A 26 -35.21 24.01 49.76
C LEU A 26 -35.30 24.31 51.27
N THR A 27 -34.44 25.17 51.83
CA THR A 27 -34.49 25.56 53.26
C THR A 27 -35.73 26.40 53.57
N ASP A 28 -36.07 27.37 52.73
CA ASP A 28 -37.23 28.26 52.95
C ASP A 28 -38.58 27.54 52.84
N VAL A 29 -38.64 26.53 51.96
CA VAL A 29 -39.80 25.65 51.81
C VAL A 29 -39.89 24.69 53.00
N GLN A 30 -38.78 24.08 53.43
CA GLN A 30 -38.73 23.21 54.62
C GLN A 30 -39.14 23.94 55.89
N ILE A 31 -38.75 25.21 56.08
CA ILE A 31 -39.11 26.01 57.26
C ILE A 31 -40.61 26.36 57.26
N ARG A 32 -41.22 26.63 56.10
CA ARG A 32 -42.67 26.88 55.98
C ARG A 32 -43.51 25.62 56.22
N LEU A 33 -43.05 24.47 55.74
CA LEU A 33 -43.71 23.18 55.95
C LEU A 33 -43.57 22.65 57.37
N ALA A 34 -42.42 22.85 58.03
CA ALA A 34 -42.24 22.50 59.43
C ALA A 34 -43.20 23.27 60.35
N LYS A 35 -43.51 24.53 60.03
CA LYS A 35 -44.54 25.31 60.74
C LYS A 35 -45.96 24.79 60.49
N GLN A 36 -46.29 24.34 59.27
CA GLN A 36 -47.62 23.82 58.93
C GLN A 36 -47.85 22.37 59.39
N GLN A 37 -46.82 21.53 59.48
CA GLN A 37 -46.90 20.17 60.05
C GLN A 37 -47.21 20.16 61.55
N ILE A 38 -46.84 21.23 62.27
CA ILE A 38 -47.19 21.43 63.68
C ILE A 38 -48.68 21.83 63.83
N GLU A 39 -49.25 22.53 62.83
CA GLU A 39 -50.63 23.05 62.89
C GLU A 39 -51.68 22.05 62.35
N GLN A 40 -51.37 21.21 61.36
CA GLN A 40 -52.25 20.14 60.86
C GLN A 40 -51.44 18.89 60.41
N PRO A 41 -51.27 17.89 61.28
CA PRO A 41 -50.43 16.72 60.99
C PRO A 41 -50.93 15.83 59.83
N ASP A 42 -52.25 15.76 59.61
CA ASP A 42 -52.92 14.86 58.64
C ASP A 42 -53.58 15.62 57.45
N GLY A 43 -53.20 16.86 57.18
CA GLY A 43 -53.81 17.69 56.12
C GLY A 43 -53.36 17.30 54.69
N GLY A 44 -54.24 17.46 53.70
CA GLY A 44 -54.01 17.08 52.29
C GLY A 44 -52.76 17.69 51.63
N HIS A 45 -52.26 18.82 52.15
CA HIS A 45 -50.99 19.42 51.70
C HIS A 45 -49.74 18.61 52.10
N ASN A 46 -49.81 17.79 53.16
CA ASN A 46 -48.69 16.94 53.57
C ASN A 46 -48.51 15.77 52.59
N THR A 47 -49.63 15.18 52.12
CA THR A 47 -49.65 14.17 51.06
C THR A 47 -49.20 14.73 49.70
N GLU A 48 -49.66 15.94 49.33
CA GLU A 48 -49.19 16.61 48.10
C GLU A 48 -47.70 16.93 48.16
N TYR A 49 -47.18 17.28 49.33
CA TYR A 49 -45.75 17.50 49.54
C TYR A 49 -44.94 16.21 49.45
N GLU A 50 -45.40 15.12 50.06
CA GLU A 50 -44.76 13.81 49.94
C GLU A 50 -44.76 13.29 48.49
N GLU A 51 -45.87 13.47 47.76
CA GLU A 51 -45.97 13.15 46.32
C GLU A 51 -45.04 14.05 45.48
N ALA A 52 -44.97 15.35 45.78
CA ALA A 52 -44.05 16.26 45.12
C ALA A 52 -42.58 15.90 45.40
N MET A 53 -42.26 15.50 46.64
CA MET A 53 -40.91 15.07 47.01
C MET A 53 -40.53 13.74 46.36
N ALA A 54 -41.47 12.80 46.25
CA ALA A 54 -41.29 11.54 45.54
C ALA A 54 -41.10 11.76 44.03
N ASN A 55 -41.91 12.63 43.41
CA ASN A 55 -41.75 13.02 42.01
C ASN A 55 -40.41 13.73 41.78
N TYR A 56 -40.02 14.63 42.66
CA TYR A 56 -38.73 15.31 42.57
C TYR A 56 -37.55 14.36 42.68
N ARG A 57 -37.61 13.37 43.59
CA ARG A 57 -36.59 12.30 43.67
C ARG A 57 -36.53 11.49 42.39
N ARG A 58 -37.68 11.08 41.85
CA ARG A 58 -37.77 10.32 40.59
C ARG A 58 -37.17 11.09 39.42
N VAL A 59 -37.57 12.36 39.24
CA VAL A 59 -37.03 13.23 38.19
C VAL A 59 -35.53 13.47 38.40
N SER A 60 -35.06 13.62 39.63
CA SER A 60 -33.63 13.77 39.91
C SER A 60 -32.84 12.50 39.61
N GLU A 61 -33.38 11.31 39.84
CA GLU A 61 -32.75 10.04 39.48
C GLU A 61 -32.74 9.82 37.96
N GLU A 62 -33.84 10.12 37.28
CA GLU A 62 -33.94 10.09 35.81
C GLU A 62 -32.94 11.07 35.18
N LEU A 63 -32.80 12.28 35.73
CA LEU A 63 -31.82 13.27 35.28
C LEU A 63 -30.38 12.77 35.48
N LYS A 64 -30.05 12.17 36.63
CA LYS A 64 -28.72 11.60 36.89
C LYS A 64 -28.38 10.47 35.91
N ARG A 65 -29.35 9.60 35.60
CA ARG A 65 -29.16 8.53 34.61
C ARG A 65 -28.96 9.10 33.20
N ALA A 66 -29.78 10.06 32.80
CA ALA A 66 -29.64 10.73 31.50
C ALA A 66 -28.30 11.46 31.36
N GLN A 67 -27.81 12.09 32.44
CA GLN A 67 -26.51 12.75 32.47
C GLN A 67 -25.36 11.75 32.35
N HIS A 68 -25.45 10.60 33.02
CA HIS A 68 -24.49 9.50 32.87
C HIS A 68 -24.48 8.96 31.43
N ASP A 69 -25.63 8.65 30.86
CA ASP A 69 -25.75 8.16 29.48
C ASP A 69 -25.22 9.17 28.46
N PHE A 70 -25.42 10.47 28.71
CA PHE A 70 -24.87 11.54 27.88
C PHE A 70 -23.34 11.60 27.94
N GLN A 71 -22.76 11.46 29.15
CA GLN A 71 -21.31 11.41 29.34
C GLN A 71 -20.69 10.20 28.65
N GLU A 72 -21.32 9.01 28.77
CA GLU A 72 -20.85 7.78 28.12
C GLU A 72 -20.89 7.90 26.60
N LYS A 73 -21.98 8.43 26.03
CA LYS A 73 -22.08 8.72 24.59
C LYS A 73 -21.03 9.72 24.12
N ASN A 74 -20.75 10.76 24.91
CA ASN A 74 -19.70 11.72 24.58
C ASN A 74 -18.30 11.08 24.58
N GLN A 75 -18.01 10.17 25.51
CA GLN A 75 -16.76 9.42 25.49
C GLN A 75 -16.63 8.56 24.22
N VAL A 76 -17.69 7.84 23.84
CA VAL A 76 -17.70 7.04 22.59
C VAL A 76 -17.48 7.92 21.36
N ILE A 77 -18.11 9.11 21.30
CA ILE A 77 -17.90 10.07 20.20
C ILE A 77 -16.46 10.58 20.18
N LEU A 78 -15.88 10.88 21.34
CA LEU A 78 -14.49 11.34 21.47
C LEU A 78 -13.50 10.26 21.00
N GLU A 79 -13.69 9.02 21.41
CA GLU A 79 -12.88 7.88 20.95
C GLU A 79 -12.99 7.68 19.43
N ARG A 80 -14.21 7.78 18.89
CA ARG A 80 -14.44 7.67 17.45
C ARG A 80 -13.76 8.82 16.69
N LYS A 81 -13.79 10.04 17.22
CA LYS A 81 -13.08 11.19 16.67
C LYS A 81 -11.56 10.97 16.66
N ASN A 82 -11.00 10.45 17.74
CA ASN A 82 -9.57 10.15 17.83
C ASN A 82 -9.14 9.07 16.83
N LYS A 83 -9.93 8.00 16.67
CA LYS A 83 -9.69 6.96 15.66
C LYS A 83 -9.76 7.51 14.22
N LEU A 84 -10.70 8.41 13.95
CA LEU A 84 -10.78 9.08 12.64
C LEU A 84 -9.57 9.97 12.38
N LEU A 85 -9.09 10.70 13.40
CA LEU A 85 -7.90 11.55 13.28
C LEU A 85 -6.64 10.72 12.99
N GLN A 86 -6.45 9.60 13.70
CA GLN A 86 -5.36 8.65 13.42
C GLN A 86 -5.41 8.16 11.97
N ARG A 87 -6.59 7.72 11.52
CA ARG A 87 -6.77 7.25 10.14
C ARG A 87 -6.52 8.34 9.11
N GLN A 88 -6.85 9.59 9.41
CA GLN A 88 -6.53 10.73 8.54
C GLN A 88 -5.02 10.92 8.43
N THR A 89 -4.30 10.88 9.56
CA THR A 89 -2.83 11.01 9.55
C THR A 89 -2.14 9.86 8.79
N GLU A 90 -2.64 8.63 8.94
CA GLU A 90 -2.15 7.48 8.17
C GLU A 90 -2.40 7.64 6.67
N LEU A 91 -3.59 8.12 6.28
CA LEU A 91 -3.90 8.38 4.87
C LEU A 91 -3.03 9.49 4.27
N GLU A 92 -2.74 10.55 5.02
CA GLU A 92 -1.82 11.61 4.59
C GLU A 92 -0.39 11.09 4.43
N SER A 93 0.08 10.24 5.35
CA SER A 93 1.38 9.55 5.21
C SER A 93 1.42 8.67 3.96
N HIS A 94 0.40 7.83 3.75
CA HIS A 94 0.31 6.98 2.56
C HIS A 94 0.27 7.78 1.26
N LYS A 95 -0.46 8.91 1.24
CA LYS A 95 -0.48 9.81 0.09
C LYS A 95 0.90 10.39 -0.21
N SER A 96 1.64 10.80 0.82
CA SER A 96 3.02 11.30 0.69
C SER A 96 3.95 10.22 0.14
N ASP A 97 3.87 9.00 0.66
CA ASP A 97 4.67 7.86 0.19
C ASP A 97 4.40 7.52 -1.27
N LEU A 98 3.12 7.58 -1.68
CA LEU A 98 2.70 7.30 -3.06
C LEU A 98 3.21 8.37 -4.04
N LEU A 99 3.17 9.64 -3.65
CA LEU A 99 3.76 10.74 -4.43
C LEU A 99 5.28 10.61 -4.55
N ASN A 100 5.96 10.25 -3.45
CA ASN A 100 7.41 10.00 -3.44
C ASN A 100 7.77 8.80 -4.32
N PHE A 101 6.98 7.73 -4.30
CA PHE A 101 7.16 6.58 -5.17
C PHE A 101 7.00 6.95 -6.64
N GLN A 102 5.95 7.71 -6.99
CA GLN A 102 5.71 8.17 -8.35
C GLN A 102 6.84 9.07 -8.86
N ARG A 103 7.33 9.97 -8.00
CA ARG A 103 8.48 10.82 -8.32
C ARG A 103 9.74 9.99 -8.61
N ARG A 104 10.09 9.04 -7.73
CA ARG A 104 11.24 8.13 -7.92
C ARG A 104 11.12 7.30 -9.20
N GLN A 105 9.91 6.83 -9.53
CA GLN A 105 9.62 6.14 -10.79
C GLN A 105 9.91 7.03 -12.00
N SER A 106 9.43 8.27 -11.98
CA SER A 106 9.64 9.23 -13.07
C SER A 106 11.12 9.61 -13.25
N GLU A 107 11.86 9.76 -12.14
CA GLU A 107 13.30 10.06 -12.15
C GLU A 107 14.09 8.88 -12.72
N LYS A 108 13.78 7.64 -12.30
CA LYS A 108 14.38 6.42 -12.88
C LYS A 108 14.10 6.27 -14.37
N GLN A 109 12.88 6.56 -14.83
CA GLN A 109 12.56 6.50 -16.26
C GLN A 109 13.38 7.53 -17.06
N LYS A 110 13.56 8.74 -16.53
CA LYS A 110 14.40 9.78 -17.16
C LYS A 110 15.87 9.36 -17.19
N GLU A 111 16.40 8.81 -16.10
CA GLU A 111 17.77 8.30 -16.03
C GLU A 111 18.02 7.19 -17.06
N ILE A 112 17.08 6.24 -17.18
CA ILE A 112 17.16 5.16 -18.17
C ILE A 112 17.14 5.73 -19.60
N GLN A 113 16.26 6.70 -19.88
CA GLN A 113 16.19 7.35 -21.19
C GLN A 113 17.52 8.03 -21.53
N ILE A 114 18.03 8.88 -20.64
CA ILE A 114 19.30 9.59 -20.83
C ILE A 114 20.45 8.60 -21.05
N PHE A 115 20.54 7.56 -20.22
CA PHE A 115 21.57 6.54 -20.36
C PHE A 115 21.46 5.78 -21.69
N SER A 116 20.24 5.43 -22.11
CA SER A 116 20.00 4.73 -23.38
C SER A 116 20.36 5.58 -24.59
N GLU A 117 20.09 6.89 -24.53
CA GLU A 117 20.38 7.83 -25.59
C GLU A 117 21.88 8.10 -25.70
N GLN A 118 22.55 8.32 -24.56
CA GLN A 118 24.01 8.39 -24.49
C GLN A 118 24.66 7.13 -25.07
N LYS A 119 24.14 5.94 -24.72
CA LYS A 119 24.68 4.67 -25.26
C LYS A 119 24.45 4.52 -26.75
N ARG A 120 23.29 4.94 -27.28
CA ARG A 120 23.03 4.96 -28.72
C ARG A 120 24.00 5.87 -29.47
N VAL A 121 24.20 7.10 -28.98
CA VAL A 121 25.15 8.05 -29.57
C VAL A 121 26.56 7.46 -29.57
N GLN A 122 26.99 6.87 -28.45
CA GLN A 122 28.30 6.24 -28.35
C GLN A 122 28.49 5.09 -29.35
N ILE A 123 27.49 4.21 -29.50
CA ILE A 123 27.52 3.12 -30.48
C ILE A 123 27.57 3.68 -31.91
N GLN A 124 26.81 4.75 -32.18
CA GLN A 124 26.78 5.36 -33.50
C GLN A 124 28.12 6.03 -33.86
N GLU A 125 28.78 6.68 -32.91
CA GLU A 125 30.15 7.21 -33.07
C GLU A 125 31.16 6.08 -33.34
N GLU A 126 31.09 4.98 -32.57
CA GLU A 126 31.97 3.83 -32.77
C GLU A 126 31.75 3.17 -34.14
N LEU A 127 30.50 3.05 -34.59
CA LEU A 127 30.17 2.54 -35.92
C LEU A 127 30.69 3.47 -37.03
N GLY A 128 30.63 4.79 -36.83
CA GLY A 128 31.21 5.77 -37.74
C GLY A 128 32.73 5.60 -37.87
N GLN A 129 33.43 5.47 -36.73
CA GLN A 129 34.88 5.22 -36.73
C GLN A 129 35.25 3.90 -37.42
N ILE A 130 34.44 2.85 -37.24
CA ILE A 130 34.63 1.57 -37.92
C ILE A 130 34.44 1.72 -39.44
N ALA A 131 33.44 2.50 -39.88
CA ALA A 131 33.23 2.77 -41.30
C ALA A 131 34.42 3.52 -41.92
N ASP A 132 34.91 4.56 -41.25
CA ASP A 132 36.08 5.33 -41.71
C ASP A 132 37.33 4.45 -41.82
N LEU A 133 37.56 3.57 -40.84
CA LEU A 133 38.67 2.60 -40.87
C LEU A 133 38.50 1.59 -42.01
N MET A 134 37.27 1.12 -42.27
CA MET A 134 37.01 0.23 -43.40
C MET A 134 37.30 0.90 -44.74
N ASP A 135 36.94 2.17 -44.92
CA ASP A 135 37.25 2.93 -46.13
C ASP A 135 38.76 3.15 -46.30
N GLN A 136 39.48 3.44 -45.21
CA GLN A 136 40.94 3.55 -45.24
C GLN A 136 41.61 2.23 -45.62
N ILE A 137 41.13 1.10 -45.09
CA ILE A 137 41.63 -0.23 -45.45
C ILE A 137 41.35 -0.54 -46.93
N ALA A 138 40.15 -0.24 -47.41
CA ALA A 138 39.80 -0.41 -48.81
C ALA A 138 40.69 0.43 -49.74
N GLY A 139 40.94 1.69 -49.38
CA GLY A 139 41.87 2.58 -50.08
C GLY A 139 43.31 2.07 -50.06
N GLY A 140 43.78 1.61 -48.90
CA GLY A 140 45.10 1.02 -48.73
C GLY A 140 45.30 -0.28 -49.54
N ALA A 141 44.29 -1.14 -49.56
CA ALA A 141 44.29 -2.37 -50.35
C ALA A 141 44.33 -2.09 -51.86
N ALA A 142 43.57 -1.09 -52.33
CA ALA A 142 43.60 -0.68 -53.73
C ALA A 142 44.96 -0.09 -54.15
N LEU A 143 45.59 0.71 -53.28
CA LEU A 143 46.93 1.24 -53.50
C LEU A 143 47.99 0.13 -53.52
N LEU A 144 47.91 -0.83 -52.58
CA LEU A 144 48.80 -1.98 -52.53
C LEU A 144 48.71 -2.81 -53.81
N GLN A 145 47.50 -3.02 -54.33
CA GLN A 145 47.30 -3.73 -55.58
C GLN A 145 47.95 -3.00 -56.75
N LYS A 146 47.74 -1.68 -56.87
CA LYS A 146 48.40 -0.86 -57.90
C LYS A 146 49.93 -0.89 -57.79
N LEU A 147 50.47 -0.88 -56.57
CA LEU A 147 51.92 -0.98 -56.35
C LEU A 147 52.47 -2.35 -56.76
N LYS A 148 51.76 -3.45 -56.45
CA LYS A 148 52.12 -4.79 -56.93
C LYS A 148 52.14 -4.85 -58.45
N ASP A 149 51.14 -4.28 -59.12
CA ASP A 149 51.06 -4.25 -60.58
C ASP A 149 52.23 -3.43 -61.18
N LYS A 150 52.53 -2.26 -60.60
CA LYS A 150 53.67 -1.43 -61.02
C LYS A 150 55.03 -2.11 -60.77
N ASN A 151 55.17 -2.82 -59.66
CA ASN A 151 56.41 -3.54 -59.37
C ASN A 151 56.65 -4.67 -60.39
N LYS A 152 55.58 -5.35 -60.84
CA LYS A 152 55.65 -6.35 -61.91
C LYS A 152 56.09 -5.73 -63.24
N GLU A 153 55.59 -4.54 -63.59
CA GLU A 153 56.07 -3.79 -64.76
C GLU A 153 57.56 -3.44 -64.62
N TYR A 154 57.99 -2.92 -63.47
CA TYR A 154 59.40 -2.58 -63.23
C TYR A 154 60.33 -3.78 -63.28
N SER A 155 59.94 -4.94 -62.73
CA SER A 155 60.70 -6.18 -62.85
C SER A 155 60.94 -6.54 -64.33
N THR A 156 59.91 -6.40 -65.16
CA THR A 156 60.00 -6.68 -66.61
C THR A 156 60.97 -5.71 -67.31
N TYR A 157 60.92 -4.43 -66.96
CA TYR A 157 61.88 -3.43 -67.48
C TYR A 157 63.31 -3.69 -67.01
N THR A 158 63.51 -4.05 -65.75
CA THR A 158 64.82 -4.38 -65.19
C THR A 158 65.42 -5.60 -65.88
N GLU A 159 64.64 -6.65 -66.12
CA GLU A 159 65.07 -7.82 -66.89
C GLU A 159 65.46 -7.46 -68.33
N PHE A 160 64.68 -6.58 -68.98
CA PHE A 160 64.99 -6.10 -70.33
C PHE A 160 66.29 -5.30 -70.39
N VAL A 161 66.48 -4.35 -69.46
CA VAL A 161 67.71 -3.53 -69.38
C VAL A 161 68.92 -4.41 -69.05
N GLN A 162 68.79 -5.39 -68.16
CA GLN A 162 69.83 -6.37 -67.90
C GLN A 162 70.20 -7.14 -69.17
N ARG A 163 69.22 -7.62 -69.95
CA ARG A 163 69.50 -8.30 -71.23
C ARG A 163 70.23 -7.41 -72.23
N ILE A 164 69.87 -6.12 -72.34
CA ILE A 164 70.58 -5.17 -73.21
C ILE A 164 72.00 -4.92 -72.71
N TYR A 165 72.17 -4.71 -71.40
CA TYR A 165 73.48 -4.53 -70.79
C TYR A 165 74.40 -5.73 -71.03
N PHE A 166 73.88 -6.96 -70.85
CA PHE A 166 74.62 -8.19 -71.15
C PHE A 166 74.96 -8.32 -72.64
N LYS A 167 74.07 -7.93 -73.56
CA LYS A 167 74.38 -7.91 -75.00
C LYS A 167 75.44 -6.84 -75.36
N MET A 168 75.34 -5.64 -74.81
CA MET A 168 76.30 -4.55 -75.06
C MET A 168 77.70 -4.79 -74.48
N ASN A 169 77.81 -5.66 -73.47
CA ASN A 169 79.06 -6.15 -72.91
C ASN A 169 79.50 -7.50 -73.51
N GLY A 170 78.61 -8.22 -74.21
CA GLY A 170 78.84 -9.57 -74.73
C GLY A 170 79.17 -9.64 -76.22
N ASP A 171 78.81 -8.63 -77.02
CA ASP A 171 79.16 -8.57 -78.45
C ASP A 171 80.46 -7.79 -78.66
N MET A 172 81.56 -8.53 -78.86
CA MET A 172 82.82 -8.00 -79.40
C MET A 172 82.59 -7.54 -80.84
N PHE A 173 82.88 -6.26 -81.11
CA PHE A 173 83.01 -5.76 -82.48
C PHE A 173 84.38 -6.16 -83.03
N ASP A 174 84.35 -6.78 -84.21
CA ASP A 174 85.51 -7.27 -84.97
C ASP A 174 86.28 -6.08 -85.57
N ASP A 175 87.56 -5.97 -85.21
CA ASP A 175 88.46 -4.87 -85.56
C ASP A 175 89.02 -5.05 -86.98
N SER A 176 88.37 -4.45 -88.00
CA SER A 176 89.06 -4.10 -89.26
C SER A 176 88.30 -3.08 -90.13
N GLN A 177 88.57 -1.77 -89.97
CA GLN A 177 88.62 -0.75 -91.06
C GLN A 177 88.93 0.70 -90.57
N ILE A 178 90.19 0.97 -90.21
CA ILE A 178 90.73 2.30 -89.88
C ILE A 178 90.84 3.12 -91.19
N VAL A 179 90.32 4.35 -91.38
CA VAL A 179 90.90 5.65 -90.94
C VAL A 179 89.88 6.83 -91.02
N SER A 180 88.63 6.63 -91.47
CA SER A 180 87.54 7.63 -91.31
C SER A 180 86.72 7.41 -90.03
N GLU A 181 87.06 6.35 -89.28
CA GLU A 181 86.29 5.84 -88.15
C GLU A 181 86.75 6.39 -86.80
N MET A 182 87.92 6.99 -86.64
CA MET A 182 88.43 7.37 -85.30
C MET A 182 87.54 8.43 -84.61
N GLU A 183 87.00 9.40 -85.36
CA GLU A 183 86.04 10.40 -84.84
C GLU A 183 84.65 9.80 -84.63
N ARG A 184 84.19 8.91 -85.52
CA ARG A 184 82.94 8.16 -85.37
C ARG A 184 82.99 7.17 -84.20
N LEU A 185 84.11 6.52 -83.98
CA LEU A 185 84.42 5.60 -82.89
C LEU A 185 84.51 6.39 -81.58
N ASN A 186 85.20 7.54 -81.55
CA ASN A 186 85.19 8.39 -80.36
C ASN A 186 83.80 8.96 -80.05
N GLN A 187 83.00 9.32 -81.05
CA GLN A 187 81.61 9.71 -80.84
C GLN A 187 80.74 8.53 -80.39
N ALA A 188 80.93 7.33 -80.95
CA ALA A 188 80.22 6.11 -80.56
C ALA A 188 80.61 5.66 -79.14
N VAL A 189 81.87 5.77 -78.75
CA VAL A 189 82.37 5.49 -77.39
C VAL A 189 81.84 6.53 -76.40
N LYS A 190 81.82 7.82 -76.77
CA LYS A 190 81.21 8.87 -75.94
C LYS A 190 79.70 8.66 -75.80
N PHE A 191 79.00 8.33 -76.87
CA PHE A 191 77.57 8.05 -76.85
C PHE A 191 77.25 6.78 -76.05
N LYS A 192 78.04 5.71 -76.22
CA LYS A 192 77.96 4.48 -75.42
C LYS A 192 78.18 4.77 -73.94
N SER A 193 79.18 5.58 -73.60
CA SER A 193 79.47 6.00 -72.23
C SER A 193 78.30 6.81 -71.64
N GLN A 194 77.74 7.76 -72.40
CA GLN A 194 76.57 8.53 -71.99
C GLN A 194 75.32 7.66 -71.80
N CYS A 195 75.06 6.71 -72.70
CA CYS A 195 73.98 5.74 -72.54
C CYS A 195 74.18 4.84 -71.31
N LEU A 196 75.40 4.38 -71.07
CA LEU A 196 75.75 3.59 -69.88
C LEU A 196 75.49 4.38 -68.60
N LEU A 197 75.90 5.65 -68.57
CA LEU A 197 75.72 6.53 -67.41
C LEU A 197 74.24 6.82 -67.14
N GLU A 198 73.45 7.06 -68.20
CA GLU A 198 72.01 7.29 -68.09
C GLU A 198 71.26 6.03 -67.63
N VAL A 199 71.63 4.85 -68.15
CA VAL A 199 71.09 3.56 -67.71
C VAL A 199 71.43 3.30 -66.25
N GLN A 200 72.68 3.56 -65.84
CA GLN A 200 73.12 3.40 -64.45
C GLN A 200 72.41 4.37 -63.50
N ASN A 201 72.19 5.61 -63.91
CA ASN A 201 71.41 6.59 -63.14
C ASN A 201 69.95 6.16 -62.98
N ARG A 202 69.32 5.65 -64.04
CA ARG A 202 67.95 5.11 -63.98
C ARG A 202 67.85 3.88 -63.10
N PHE A 203 68.81 2.96 -63.20
CA PHE A 203 68.90 1.79 -62.34
C PHE A 203 69.01 2.18 -60.86
N ASN A 204 69.90 3.12 -60.53
CA ASN A 204 70.05 3.61 -59.16
C ASN A 204 68.78 4.29 -58.63
N LYS A 205 68.04 5.02 -59.49
CA LYS A 205 66.75 5.62 -59.12
C LYS A 205 65.69 4.55 -58.85
N LEU A 206 65.59 3.54 -59.70
CA LEU A 206 64.69 2.41 -59.52
C LEU A 206 64.99 1.64 -58.24
N LEU A 207 66.27 1.36 -57.95
CA LEU A 207 66.69 0.66 -56.74
C LEU A 207 66.30 1.43 -55.45
N ARG A 208 66.43 2.77 -55.46
CA ARG A 208 66.00 3.61 -54.34
C ARG A 208 64.48 3.59 -54.16
N GLU A 209 63.72 3.64 -55.25
CA GLU A 209 62.25 3.57 -55.19
C GLU A 209 61.78 2.17 -54.74
N GLU A 210 62.45 1.10 -55.17
CA GLU A 210 62.19 -0.27 -54.70
C GLU A 210 62.44 -0.40 -53.19
N THR A 211 63.54 0.15 -52.69
CA THR A 211 63.87 0.11 -51.26
C THR A 211 62.82 0.87 -50.44
N LYS A 212 62.40 2.06 -50.89
CA LYS A 212 61.32 2.81 -50.25
C LYS A 212 59.99 2.05 -50.28
N SER A 213 59.67 1.39 -51.39
CA SER A 213 58.45 0.59 -51.52
C SER A 213 58.45 -0.58 -50.54
N GLN A 214 59.58 -1.27 -50.39
CA GLN A 214 59.73 -2.37 -49.42
C GLN A 214 59.59 -1.87 -47.98
N GLU A 215 60.11 -0.69 -47.67
CA GLU A 215 59.99 -0.10 -46.33
C GLU A 215 58.55 0.32 -46.01
N LEU A 216 57.85 0.92 -46.97
CA LEU A 216 56.42 1.22 -46.85
C LEU A 216 55.58 -0.05 -46.68
N GLU A 217 55.87 -1.12 -47.43
CA GLU A 217 55.19 -2.40 -47.30
C GLU A 217 55.36 -3.01 -45.90
N LYS A 218 56.58 -2.94 -45.35
CA LYS A 218 56.85 -3.37 -43.96
C LYS A 218 56.08 -2.53 -42.94
N GLN A 219 56.04 -1.21 -43.12
CA GLN A 219 55.29 -0.32 -42.23
C GLN A 219 53.78 -0.62 -42.27
N LEU A 220 53.22 -0.82 -43.48
CA LEU A 220 51.81 -1.14 -43.64
C LEU A 220 51.45 -2.50 -43.01
N THR A 221 52.33 -3.50 -43.19
CA THR A 221 52.15 -4.83 -42.60
C THR A 221 52.14 -4.75 -41.07
N ASN A 222 53.07 -4.00 -40.48
CA ASN A 222 53.11 -3.80 -39.03
C ASN A 222 51.86 -3.09 -38.49
N GLN A 223 51.34 -2.08 -39.21
CA GLN A 223 50.10 -1.40 -38.83
C GLN A 223 48.90 -2.34 -38.92
N PHE A 224 48.83 -3.15 -39.98
CA PHE A 224 47.78 -4.15 -40.15
C PHE A 224 47.78 -5.17 -39.01
N ASP A 225 48.94 -5.71 -38.65
CA ASP A 225 49.07 -6.68 -37.56
C ASP A 225 48.66 -6.08 -36.20
N GLN A 226 49.01 -4.82 -35.93
CA GLN A 226 48.59 -4.11 -34.72
C GLN A 226 47.07 -3.93 -34.66
N ILE A 227 46.44 -3.49 -35.74
CA ILE A 227 44.98 -3.35 -35.82
C ILE A 227 44.30 -4.71 -35.64
N GLN A 228 44.82 -5.75 -36.28
CA GLN A 228 44.28 -7.10 -36.15
C GLN A 228 44.36 -7.63 -34.71
N GLN A 229 45.44 -7.32 -33.98
CA GLN A 229 45.55 -7.64 -32.55
C GLN A 229 44.55 -6.86 -31.71
N GLN A 230 44.36 -5.56 -31.96
CA GLN A 230 43.38 -4.74 -31.24
C GLN A 230 41.95 -5.25 -31.43
N ILE A 231 41.58 -5.66 -32.66
CA ILE A 231 40.27 -6.26 -32.95
C ILE A 231 40.09 -7.55 -32.16
N LYS A 232 41.08 -8.45 -32.17
CA LYS A 232 41.01 -9.71 -31.39
C LYS A 232 40.85 -9.47 -29.89
N GLN A 233 41.52 -8.47 -29.34
CA GLN A 233 41.38 -8.10 -27.93
C GLN A 233 39.98 -7.53 -27.64
N ARG A 234 39.47 -6.65 -28.50
CA ARG A 234 38.12 -6.07 -28.36
C ARG A 234 37.03 -7.14 -28.46
N ASP A 235 37.16 -8.09 -29.38
CA ASP A 235 36.24 -9.22 -29.53
C ASP A 235 36.23 -10.12 -28.29
N ALA A 236 37.41 -10.42 -27.73
CA ALA A 236 37.51 -11.20 -26.50
C ALA A 236 36.85 -10.48 -25.31
N ALA A 237 37.08 -9.17 -25.17
CA ALA A 237 36.46 -8.35 -24.13
C ALA A 237 34.94 -8.28 -24.30
N SER A 238 34.45 -8.14 -25.54
CA SER A 238 33.01 -8.13 -25.85
C SER A 238 32.35 -9.47 -25.49
N LYS A 239 32.95 -10.60 -25.88
CA LYS A 239 32.46 -11.95 -25.53
C LYS A 239 32.39 -12.18 -24.02
N ALA A 240 33.40 -11.72 -23.27
CA ALA A 240 33.39 -11.82 -21.81
C ALA A 240 32.25 -10.98 -21.19
N LYS A 241 32.02 -9.77 -21.72
CA LYS A 241 30.94 -8.90 -21.26
C LYS A 241 29.55 -9.47 -21.57
N ILE A 242 29.36 -10.04 -22.76
CA ILE A 242 28.12 -10.72 -23.14
C ILE A 242 27.85 -11.90 -22.19
N SER A 243 28.86 -12.74 -21.94
CA SER A 243 28.71 -13.90 -21.03
C SER A 243 28.32 -13.45 -19.61
N SER A 244 28.92 -12.35 -19.12
CA SER A 244 28.56 -11.79 -17.81
C SER A 244 27.13 -11.25 -17.78
N LEU A 245 26.68 -10.58 -18.85
CA LEU A 245 25.30 -10.09 -18.96
C LEU A 245 24.29 -11.24 -19.06
N GLU A 246 24.61 -12.30 -19.80
CA GLU A 246 23.78 -13.50 -19.89
C GLU A 246 23.63 -14.19 -18.52
N GLN A 247 24.71 -14.28 -17.75
CA GLN A 247 24.66 -14.80 -16.38
C GLN A 247 23.76 -13.93 -15.49
N GLN A 248 23.94 -12.60 -15.52
CA GLN A 248 23.09 -11.68 -14.74
C GLN A 248 21.62 -11.80 -15.15
N PHE A 249 21.34 -11.93 -16.45
CA PHE A 249 19.98 -12.11 -16.94
C PHE A 249 19.37 -13.41 -16.40
N SER A 250 20.10 -14.52 -16.44
CA SER A 250 19.65 -15.79 -15.86
C SER A 250 19.37 -15.70 -14.36
N GLU A 251 20.21 -14.97 -13.60
CA GLU A 251 19.98 -14.74 -12.17
C GLU A 251 18.73 -13.90 -11.92
N PHE A 252 18.50 -12.87 -12.73
CA PHE A 252 17.30 -12.04 -12.66
C PHE A 252 16.04 -12.85 -12.99
N THR A 253 16.06 -13.65 -14.05
CA THR A 253 14.93 -14.54 -14.41
C THR A 253 14.60 -15.49 -13.26
N SER A 254 15.61 -16.14 -12.65
CA SER A 254 15.38 -17.01 -11.49
C SER A 254 14.76 -16.28 -10.29
N LYS A 255 15.17 -15.02 -10.04
CA LYS A 255 14.56 -14.20 -8.98
C LYS A 255 13.11 -13.85 -9.29
N VAL A 256 12.79 -13.53 -10.54
CA VAL A 256 11.41 -13.25 -10.98
C VAL A 256 10.53 -14.47 -10.79
N ASP A 257 10.98 -15.66 -11.22
CA ASP A 257 10.22 -16.90 -11.05
C ASP A 257 9.94 -17.21 -9.58
N LYS A 258 10.92 -17.01 -8.70
CA LYS A 258 10.75 -17.17 -7.24
C LYS A 258 9.74 -16.18 -6.68
N MET A 259 9.79 -14.92 -7.10
CA MET A 259 8.81 -13.91 -6.67
C MET A 259 7.40 -14.24 -7.18
N GLN A 260 7.28 -14.74 -8.40
CA GLN A 260 5.99 -15.15 -8.96
C GLN A 260 5.39 -16.34 -8.19
N MET A 261 6.18 -17.38 -7.93
CA MET A 261 5.76 -18.50 -7.07
C MET A 261 5.36 -18.02 -5.66
N GLY A 262 6.14 -17.12 -5.06
CA GLY A 262 5.81 -16.54 -3.75
C GLY A 262 4.47 -15.80 -3.76
N ASN A 263 4.21 -15.01 -4.81
CA ASN A 263 2.95 -14.28 -4.96
C ASN A 263 1.75 -15.21 -5.16
N GLU A 264 1.93 -16.30 -5.92
CA GLU A 264 0.90 -17.34 -6.09
C GLU A 264 0.58 -18.02 -4.74
N MET A 265 1.59 -18.36 -3.95
CA MET A 265 1.39 -18.89 -2.60
C MET A 265 0.65 -17.92 -1.68
N PHE A 266 1.06 -16.64 -1.65
CA PHE A 266 0.36 -15.63 -0.86
C PHE A 266 -1.10 -15.45 -1.29
N SER A 267 -1.38 -15.53 -2.59
CA SER A 267 -2.74 -15.44 -3.12
C SER A 267 -3.60 -16.63 -2.66
N GLN A 268 -3.05 -17.85 -2.70
CA GLN A 268 -3.72 -19.05 -2.18
C GLN A 268 -3.99 -18.94 -0.66
N ASP A 269 -3.00 -18.52 0.13
CA ASP A 269 -3.17 -18.33 1.58
C ASP A 269 -4.26 -17.29 1.88
N ASN A 270 -4.30 -16.20 1.12
CA ASN A 270 -5.33 -15.18 1.26
C ASN A 270 -6.73 -15.72 0.92
N GLN A 271 -6.87 -16.51 -0.15
CA GLN A 271 -8.13 -17.17 -0.49
C GLN A 271 -8.60 -18.11 0.62
N ILE A 272 -7.70 -18.88 1.23
CA ILE A 272 -8.01 -19.76 2.36
C ILE A 272 -8.47 -18.94 3.58
N GLN A 273 -7.82 -17.81 3.87
CA GLN A 273 -8.25 -16.92 4.96
C GLN A 273 -9.63 -16.33 4.71
N ILE A 274 -9.92 -15.90 3.47
CA ILE A 274 -11.25 -15.39 3.09
C ILE A 274 -12.32 -16.48 3.30
N LEU A 275 -12.07 -17.71 2.88
CA LEU A 275 -12.98 -18.83 3.10
C LEU A 275 -13.23 -19.08 4.60
N LYS A 276 -12.19 -19.04 5.43
CA LYS A 276 -12.31 -19.17 6.89
C LYS A 276 -13.13 -18.03 7.50
N LEU A 277 -12.94 -16.80 7.04
CA LEU A 277 -13.73 -15.64 7.48
C LEU A 277 -15.19 -15.77 7.06
N HIS A 278 -15.46 -16.25 5.85
CA HIS A 278 -16.81 -16.50 5.38
C HIS A 278 -17.50 -17.56 6.26
N GLN A 279 -16.82 -18.67 6.58
CA GLN A 279 -17.36 -19.70 7.46
C GLN A 279 -17.71 -19.12 8.84
N LYS A 280 -16.79 -18.35 9.46
CA LYS A 280 -17.06 -17.69 10.75
C LYS A 280 -18.22 -16.72 10.69
N THR A 281 -18.37 -16.00 9.58
CA THR A 281 -19.49 -15.06 9.38
C THR A 281 -20.83 -15.81 9.31
N GLN A 282 -20.85 -16.97 8.65
CA GLN A 282 -22.03 -17.83 8.62
C GLN A 282 -22.35 -18.41 10.01
N ASP A 283 -21.34 -18.86 10.76
CA ASP A 283 -21.53 -19.33 12.13
C ASP A 283 -22.10 -18.23 13.04
N LEU A 284 -21.60 -17.01 12.92
CA LEU A 284 -22.14 -15.84 13.65
C LEU A 284 -23.60 -15.56 13.26
N SER A 285 -23.95 -15.67 11.98
CA SER A 285 -25.32 -15.49 11.51
C SER A 285 -26.27 -16.56 12.07
N ASN A 286 -25.81 -17.81 12.15
CA ASN A 286 -26.57 -18.92 12.77
C ASN A 286 -26.79 -18.67 14.26
N VAL A 287 -25.75 -18.25 14.98
CA VAL A 287 -25.84 -17.90 16.41
C VAL A 287 -26.81 -16.74 16.61
N GLN A 288 -26.72 -15.68 15.80
CA GLN A 288 -27.63 -14.55 15.88
C GLN A 288 -29.09 -14.97 15.64
N SER A 289 -29.33 -15.86 14.68
CA SER A 289 -30.66 -16.41 14.41
C SER A 289 -31.17 -17.25 15.59
N ALA A 290 -30.32 -18.08 16.19
CA ALA A 290 -30.67 -18.85 17.38
C ALA A 290 -31.01 -17.95 18.57
N ILE A 291 -30.23 -16.88 18.79
CA ILE A 291 -30.51 -15.87 19.83
C ILE A 291 -31.86 -15.19 19.59
N LYS A 292 -32.15 -14.79 18.34
CA LYS A 292 -33.44 -14.19 17.99
C LYS A 292 -34.61 -15.12 18.31
N ASN A 293 -34.52 -16.39 17.90
CA ASN A 293 -35.53 -17.40 18.19
C ASN A 293 -35.70 -17.66 19.70
N LEU A 294 -34.60 -17.64 20.47
CA LEU A 294 -34.64 -17.73 21.93
C LEU A 294 -35.37 -16.54 22.55
N MET A 295 -35.09 -15.33 22.10
CA MET A 295 -35.78 -14.12 22.58
C MET A 295 -37.29 -14.19 22.29
N GLU A 296 -37.69 -14.64 21.11
CA GLU A 296 -39.10 -14.82 20.75
C GLU A 296 -39.78 -15.85 21.67
N LYS A 297 -39.15 -17.02 21.89
CA LYS A 297 -39.67 -18.04 22.81
C LYS A 297 -39.78 -17.55 24.25
N ILE A 298 -38.81 -16.76 24.72
CA ILE A 298 -38.84 -16.17 26.07
C ILE A 298 -40.03 -15.22 26.19
N LYS A 299 -40.25 -14.37 25.17
CA LYS A 299 -41.40 -13.46 25.13
C LYS A 299 -42.73 -14.22 25.16
N ASP A 300 -42.86 -15.25 24.34
CA ASP A 300 -44.06 -16.09 24.25
C ASP A 300 -44.34 -16.89 25.53
N PHE A 301 -43.33 -17.16 26.35
CA PHE A 301 -43.51 -17.86 27.62
C PHE A 301 -43.78 -16.91 28.80
N GLN A 302 -43.08 -15.78 28.86
CA GLN A 302 -43.19 -14.82 29.97
C GLN A 302 -44.57 -14.16 30.01
N GLU A 303 -45.08 -13.70 28.87
CA GLU A 303 -46.32 -12.91 28.83
C GLU A 303 -47.56 -13.73 29.25
N PRO A 304 -47.79 -14.97 28.76
CA PRO A 304 -48.90 -15.80 29.21
C PRO A 304 -48.74 -16.32 30.64
N ARG A 305 -47.51 -16.61 31.09
CA ARG A 305 -47.25 -17.02 32.48
C ARG A 305 -47.62 -15.90 33.46
N GLN A 306 -47.19 -14.67 33.17
CA GLN A 306 -47.49 -13.51 34.00
C GLN A 306 -48.99 -13.20 34.03
N ILE A 307 -49.68 -13.32 32.89
CA ILE A 307 -51.15 -13.19 32.83
C ILE A 307 -51.83 -14.26 33.69
N LYS A 308 -51.44 -15.54 33.55
CA LYS A 308 -52.02 -16.65 34.32
C LYS A 308 -51.78 -16.52 35.83
N LEU A 309 -50.58 -16.11 36.23
CA LEU A 309 -50.26 -15.90 37.65
C LEU A 309 -51.04 -14.71 38.23
N ALA A 310 -51.15 -13.60 37.48
CA ALA A 310 -51.95 -12.45 37.90
C ALA A 310 -53.45 -12.75 38.00
N GLN A 311 -53.99 -13.65 37.17
CA GLN A 311 -55.38 -14.10 37.25
C GLN A 311 -55.64 -15.06 38.42
N LYS A 312 -54.65 -15.89 38.78
CA LYS A 312 -54.75 -16.85 39.90
C LYS A 312 -54.39 -16.25 41.25
N ALA A 313 -53.76 -15.07 41.28
CA ALA A 313 -53.41 -14.39 42.51
C ALA A 313 -54.64 -14.20 43.41
N THR A 314 -54.48 -14.60 44.67
CA THR A 314 -55.45 -14.43 45.74
C THR A 314 -55.57 -12.96 46.11
N VAL A 315 -56.71 -12.55 46.69
CA VAL A 315 -56.92 -11.15 47.10
C VAL A 315 -55.84 -10.69 48.11
N LYS A 316 -55.40 -11.63 48.96
CA LYS A 316 -54.31 -11.43 49.91
C LYS A 316 -52.97 -11.12 49.23
N GLU A 317 -52.66 -11.80 48.12
CA GLU A 317 -51.44 -11.53 47.33
C GLU A 317 -51.51 -10.22 46.54
N LEU A 318 -52.72 -9.76 46.20
CA LEU A 318 -52.93 -8.52 45.44
C LEU A 318 -52.87 -7.26 46.31
N ILE A 319 -53.35 -7.34 47.55
CA ILE A 319 -53.60 -6.16 48.41
C ILE A 319 -52.84 -6.23 49.74
N GLY A 320 -52.24 -7.39 50.07
CA GLY A 320 -51.58 -7.63 51.36
C GLY A 320 -52.58 -7.89 52.50
N ASP A 321 -52.05 -8.07 53.72
CA ASP A 321 -52.87 -8.23 54.92
C ASP A 321 -53.55 -6.90 55.29
N ASN A 322 -54.85 -6.77 55.02
CA ASN A 322 -55.63 -5.57 55.32
C ASN A 322 -56.82 -5.89 56.23
N THR A 323 -56.54 -5.84 57.53
CA THR A 323 -57.49 -6.13 58.61
C THR A 323 -58.75 -5.26 58.62
N LYS A 324 -58.73 -4.06 58.02
CA LYS A 324 -59.91 -3.19 57.88
C LYS A 324 -60.83 -3.68 56.76
N LEU A 325 -60.25 -4.07 55.62
CA LEU A 325 -60.96 -4.61 54.48
C LEU A 325 -61.59 -5.97 54.82
N ASP A 326 -60.86 -6.83 55.51
CA ASP A 326 -61.37 -8.14 55.96
C ASP A 326 -62.61 -7.99 56.85
N LYS A 327 -62.59 -7.05 57.80
CA LYS A 327 -63.76 -6.73 58.65
C LYS A 327 -64.95 -6.13 57.87
N MET A 328 -64.71 -5.48 56.73
CA MET A 328 -65.79 -4.97 55.87
C MET A 328 -66.38 -6.09 55.02
N VAL A 329 -65.54 -6.98 54.53
CA VAL A 329 -65.94 -8.16 53.73
C VAL A 329 -66.65 -9.18 54.60
N GLU A 330 -66.20 -9.45 55.83
CA GLU A 330 -66.90 -10.28 56.80
C GLU A 330 -68.28 -9.72 57.15
N ARG A 331 -68.37 -8.40 57.38
CA ARG A 331 -69.67 -7.73 57.61
C ARG A 331 -70.60 -7.86 56.39
N TYR A 332 -70.07 -7.78 55.18
CA TYR A 332 -70.85 -7.97 53.95
C TYR A 332 -71.28 -9.43 53.78
N TYR A 333 -70.39 -10.38 54.01
CA TYR A 333 -70.64 -11.82 53.94
C TYR A 333 -71.74 -12.24 54.94
N LEU A 334 -71.65 -11.78 56.18
CA LEU A 334 -72.67 -11.99 57.22
C LEU A 334 -74.02 -11.38 56.83
N LYS A 335 -74.03 -10.15 56.27
CA LYS A 335 -75.25 -9.51 55.75
C LYS A 335 -75.87 -10.26 54.57
N SER A 336 -75.04 -10.89 53.74
CA SER A 336 -75.48 -11.71 52.59
C SER A 336 -75.90 -13.14 52.97
N LYS A 337 -75.89 -13.48 54.27
CA LYS A 337 -76.23 -14.82 54.81
C LYS A 337 -75.42 -15.97 54.18
N GLY A 338 -74.18 -15.69 53.72
CA GLY A 338 -73.32 -16.68 53.08
C GLY A 338 -73.78 -17.16 51.70
N LEU A 339 -74.71 -16.46 51.05
CA LEU A 339 -75.19 -16.79 49.70
C LEU A 339 -74.18 -16.44 48.60
N VAL A 340 -73.13 -15.68 48.92
CA VAL A 340 -72.10 -15.20 47.99
C VAL A 340 -70.75 -15.70 48.47
N GLU A 341 -69.95 -16.27 47.57
CA GLU A 341 -68.60 -16.75 47.92
C GLU A 341 -67.72 -15.61 48.43
N MET A 342 -66.85 -15.90 49.39
CA MET A 342 -66.02 -14.89 50.07
C MET A 342 -65.14 -14.10 49.08
N LYS A 343 -64.67 -14.76 48.00
CA LYS A 343 -63.92 -14.11 46.91
C LYS A 343 -64.75 -13.07 46.16
N GLU A 344 -66.01 -13.37 45.89
CA GLU A 344 -66.93 -12.46 45.20
C GLU A 344 -67.35 -11.30 46.13
N CYS A 345 -67.39 -11.51 47.45
CA CYS A 345 -67.56 -10.43 48.43
C CYS A 345 -66.39 -9.43 48.41
N TYR A 346 -65.14 -9.89 48.27
CA TYR A 346 -64.00 -8.97 48.08
C TYR A 346 -64.14 -8.16 46.79
N GLU A 347 -64.52 -8.79 45.68
CA GLU A 347 -64.71 -8.09 44.40
C GLU A 347 -65.85 -7.06 44.46
N ARG A 348 -66.93 -7.34 45.20
CA ARG A 348 -68.05 -6.40 45.39
C ARG A 348 -67.76 -5.26 46.37
N VAL A 349 -66.94 -5.48 47.39
CA VAL A 349 -66.56 -4.44 48.37
C VAL A 349 -65.49 -3.50 47.81
N ILE A 350 -64.54 -4.02 47.03
CA ILE A 350 -63.41 -3.26 46.47
C ILE A 350 -63.78 -2.64 45.10
N GLY A 351 -64.66 -3.31 44.36
CA GLY A 351 -65.01 -2.96 42.98
C GLY A 351 -64.14 -3.71 41.97
N SER A 352 -64.79 -4.22 40.91
CA SER A 352 -64.15 -5.02 39.85
C SER A 352 -63.04 -4.27 39.12
N GLN A 353 -63.23 -2.97 38.84
CA GLN A 353 -62.23 -2.13 38.17
C GLN A 353 -60.96 -1.94 39.01
N LEU A 354 -61.10 -1.78 40.33
CA LEU A 354 -59.94 -1.61 41.22
C LEU A 354 -59.20 -2.95 41.38
N MET A 355 -59.92 -4.06 41.47
CA MET A 355 -59.34 -5.41 41.46
C MET A 355 -58.55 -5.69 40.17
N GLU A 356 -59.07 -5.29 39.01
CA GLU A 356 -58.38 -5.43 37.73
C GLU A 356 -57.09 -4.58 37.67
N ARG A 357 -57.14 -3.35 38.19
CA ARG A 357 -55.93 -2.52 38.35
C ARG A 357 -54.90 -3.14 39.29
N MET A 358 -55.33 -3.71 40.42
CA MET A 358 -54.42 -4.41 41.34
C MET A 358 -53.79 -5.65 40.69
N ARG A 359 -54.52 -6.39 39.85
CA ARG A 359 -53.95 -7.46 39.03
C ARG A 359 -52.95 -6.95 38.00
N GLY A 360 -53.19 -5.78 37.40
CA GLY A 360 -52.24 -5.09 36.53
C GLY A 360 -50.94 -4.72 37.24
N VAL A 361 -51.04 -4.17 38.45
CA VAL A 361 -49.89 -3.84 39.31
C VAL A 361 -49.13 -5.12 39.72
N TYR A 362 -49.84 -6.19 40.08
CA TYR A 362 -49.24 -7.48 40.39
C TYR A 362 -48.50 -8.08 39.19
N LYS A 363 -49.05 -7.96 37.96
CA LYS A 363 -48.39 -8.37 36.72
C LYS A 363 -47.08 -7.60 36.52
N LEU A 364 -47.05 -6.29 36.77
CA LEU A 364 -45.82 -5.50 36.72
C LEU A 364 -44.80 -5.94 37.79
N GLY A 365 -45.25 -6.28 38.99
CA GLY A 365 -44.41 -6.84 40.04
C GLY A 365 -43.76 -8.18 39.63
N LEU A 366 -44.49 -9.05 38.93
CA LEU A 366 -43.95 -10.28 38.37
C LEU A 366 -42.89 -10.00 37.28
N VAL A 367 -43.12 -9.03 36.40
CA VAL A 367 -42.15 -8.61 35.38
C VAL A 367 -40.85 -8.12 36.02
N LEU A 368 -40.96 -7.27 37.05
CA LEU A 368 -39.80 -6.74 37.76
C LEU A 368 -39.00 -7.85 38.45
N ARG A 369 -39.68 -8.84 39.03
CA ARG A 369 -39.04 -10.02 39.63
C ARG A 369 -38.33 -10.88 38.58
N ASP A 370 -39.00 -11.18 37.46
CA ASP A 370 -38.40 -11.92 36.35
C ASP A 370 -37.14 -11.20 35.81
N ILE A 371 -37.17 -9.87 35.67
CA ILE A 371 -36.00 -9.06 35.26
C ILE A 371 -34.87 -9.14 36.30
N GLN A 372 -35.21 -9.08 37.59
CA GLN A 372 -34.23 -9.16 38.67
C GLN A 372 -33.55 -10.54 38.72
N ASP A 373 -34.31 -11.61 38.48
CA ASP A 373 -33.78 -12.98 38.41
C ASP A 373 -32.88 -13.18 37.19
N ILE A 374 -33.23 -12.60 36.03
CA ILE A 374 -32.37 -12.57 34.84
C ILE A 374 -31.06 -11.80 35.13
N ALA A 375 -31.14 -10.65 35.79
CA ALA A 375 -29.97 -9.85 36.15
C ALA A 375 -29.05 -10.60 37.14
N ARG A 376 -29.60 -11.42 38.04
CA ARG A 376 -28.82 -12.28 38.94
C ARG A 376 -28.10 -13.41 38.19
N LEU A 377 -28.79 -14.08 37.26
CA LEU A 377 -28.19 -15.12 36.41
C LEU A 377 -27.04 -14.57 35.56
N LEU A 378 -27.20 -13.40 34.95
CA LEU A 378 -26.16 -12.75 34.15
C LEU A 378 -24.94 -12.35 34.98
N ARG A 379 -25.11 -12.12 36.29
CA ARG A 379 -24.02 -11.86 37.25
C ARG A 379 -23.44 -13.15 37.86
N GLY A 380 -23.86 -14.33 37.39
CA GLY A 380 -23.39 -15.62 37.89
C GLY A 380 -23.86 -15.98 39.30
N GLN A 381 -24.87 -15.29 39.84
CA GLN A 381 -25.46 -15.60 41.13
C GLN A 381 -26.54 -16.68 40.94
N LYS A 382 -26.52 -17.73 41.77
CA LYS A 382 -27.57 -18.78 41.75
C LYS A 382 -28.90 -18.15 42.20
N ILE A 383 -29.97 -18.43 41.43
CA ILE A 383 -31.36 -18.12 41.79
C ILE A 383 -31.81 -19.06 42.92
#